data_AF-A0A7C2AIV2-F1
#
_entry.id   AF-A0A7C2AIV2-F1
#
_cell.length_a   1.000
_cell.length_b   1.000
_cell.length_c   1.000
_cell.angle_alpha   90.00
_cell.angle_beta   90.00
_cell.angle_gamma   90.00
#
_symmetry.space_group_name_H-M   'P 1'
#
loop_
_entity.id
_entity.type
_entity.pdbx_description
1 polymer ?
#
loop_
_entity_poly.entity_id
_entity_poly.type
_entity_poly.pdbx_seq_one_letter_code
_entity_poly.pdbx_strand_id
1 'polypeptide(L)'
;MKKIIGAILVGILLINGANIVALDNGETKTERVSIHVSHPTILDENGFARVEVKELSNYLSEPSRPILPMFVKTFNFPIGTEILNVEVSPSYRELHLSKKIEPAPQPVPLNMVSDVPKISLDSSVYESSTLYPSQKYSIKESVGLDKGERTVFLTVRCY
;
A
#
# COMPACT_ATOMS: atom_id res chain seq x y z
N MET A 1 -22.99 -51.62 -2.37
CA MET A 1 -21.51 -51.76 -2.28
C MET A 1 -20.89 -51.48 -3.64
N LYS A 2 -19.71 -50.82 -3.65
CA LYS A 2 -18.86 -50.37 -4.78
C LYS A 2 -19.29 -49.03 -5.42
N LYS A 3 -18.78 -47.90 -4.89
CA LYS A 3 -17.46 -47.25 -5.10
C LYS A 3 -17.44 -46.47 -6.42
N ILE A 4 -17.74 -45.17 -6.34
CA ILE A 4 -17.38 -44.19 -7.38
C ILE A 4 -16.29 -43.30 -6.79
N ILE A 5 -15.10 -43.45 -7.36
CA ILE A 5 -13.95 -42.59 -7.19
C ILE A 5 -14.26 -41.31 -7.98
N GLY A 6 -14.23 -40.16 -7.32
CA GLY A 6 -14.56 -38.87 -7.93
C GLY A 6 -13.62 -37.78 -7.44
N ALA A 7 -12.75 -37.36 -8.36
CA ALA A 7 -11.71 -36.33 -8.29
C ALA A 7 -11.88 -35.21 -7.24
N ILE A 8 -10.81 -34.99 -6.47
CA ILE A 8 -10.58 -33.72 -5.77
C ILE A 8 -10.39 -32.65 -6.86
N LEU A 9 -11.43 -31.85 -7.10
CA LEU A 9 -11.31 -30.62 -7.86
C LEU A 9 -10.55 -29.62 -6.97
N VAL A 10 -9.25 -29.48 -7.23
CA VAL A 10 -8.45 -28.37 -6.71
C VAL A 10 -8.98 -27.11 -7.38
N GLY A 11 -9.90 -26.44 -6.69
CA GLY A 11 -10.38 -25.13 -7.07
C GLY A 11 -9.27 -24.11 -6.86
N ILE A 12 -8.52 -23.83 -7.92
CA ILE A 12 -7.70 -22.63 -8.04
C ILE A 12 -8.66 -21.44 -7.92
N LEU A 13 -8.66 -20.77 -6.78
CA LEU A 13 -9.40 -19.54 -6.56
C LEU A 13 -8.59 -18.37 -7.16
N LEU A 14 -8.69 -18.18 -8.48
CA LEU A 14 -8.33 -16.91 -9.12
C LEU A 14 -9.59 -16.04 -9.14
N ILE A 15 -9.86 -15.32 -8.04
CA ILE A 15 -10.91 -14.31 -8.02
C ILE A 15 -10.25 -12.94 -8.19
N ASN A 16 -9.96 -12.59 -9.45
CA ASN A 16 -9.92 -11.21 -9.88
C ASN A 16 -11.37 -10.74 -10.03
N GLY A 17 -11.93 -10.23 -8.95
CA GLY A 17 -13.28 -9.69 -8.93
C GLY A 17 -13.61 -9.20 -7.54
N ALA A 18 -13.57 -7.89 -7.35
CA ALA A 18 -14.09 -7.25 -6.14
C ALA A 18 -15.61 -7.50 -6.09
N ASN A 19 -16.03 -8.57 -5.40
CA ASN A 19 -17.42 -8.76 -5.04
C ASN A 19 -17.73 -7.84 -3.85
N ILE A 20 -18.34 -6.69 -4.13
CA ILE A 20 -18.90 -5.81 -3.10
C ILE A 20 -20.19 -6.49 -2.60
N VAL A 21 -20.14 -7.09 -1.42
CA VAL A 21 -21.34 -7.54 -0.72
C VAL A 21 -21.85 -6.36 0.10
N ALA A 22 -22.86 -5.67 -0.43
CA ALA A 22 -23.63 -4.71 0.34
C ALA A 22 -24.55 -5.49 1.30
N LEU A 23 -24.27 -5.43 2.60
CA LEU A 23 -25.25 -5.78 3.64
C LEU A 23 -26.10 -4.52 3.85
N ASP A 24 -27.27 -4.50 3.22
CA ASP A 24 -28.23 -3.41 3.31
C ASP A 24 -29.09 -3.58 4.58
N ASN A 25 -28.71 -2.85 5.63
CA ASN A 25 -29.58 -2.54 6.77
C ASN A 25 -30.00 -1.06 6.67
N GLY A 26 -30.52 -0.62 5.51
CA GLY A 26 -31.30 0.61 5.31
C GLY A 26 -30.62 1.97 5.47
N GLU A 27 -29.60 2.11 6.32
CA GLU A 27 -28.98 3.41 6.65
C GLU A 27 -27.44 3.39 6.68
N THR A 28 -26.81 2.22 6.78
CA THR A 28 -25.33 2.11 6.84
C THR A 28 -24.80 1.30 5.67
N LYS A 29 -23.87 1.90 4.91
CA LYS A 29 -23.16 1.22 3.81
C LYS A 29 -21.78 0.77 4.27
N THR A 30 -21.43 -0.47 3.97
CA THR A 30 -20.08 -1.02 4.20
C THR A 30 -19.35 -1.22 2.88
N GLU A 31 -18.16 -0.66 2.75
CA GLU A 31 -17.24 -0.89 1.64
C GLU A 31 -16.07 -1.78 2.10
N ARG A 32 -15.72 -2.80 1.32
CA ARG A 32 -14.62 -3.72 1.64
C ARG A 32 -13.68 -3.88 0.45
N VAL A 33 -12.38 -3.81 0.73
CA VAL A 33 -11.32 -4.07 -0.25
C VAL A 33 -10.34 -5.06 0.36
N SER A 34 -10.03 -6.10 -0.40
CA SER A 34 -8.98 -7.07 -0.08
C SER A 34 -8.00 -7.12 -1.23
N ILE A 35 -6.71 -7.10 -0.92
CA ILE A 35 -5.63 -7.26 -1.88
C ILE A 35 -4.71 -8.39 -1.42
N HIS A 36 -4.33 -9.25 -2.35
CA HIS A 36 -3.28 -10.23 -2.15
C HIS A 36 -2.03 -9.73 -2.87
N VAL A 37 -0.90 -9.65 -2.16
CA VAL A 37 0.38 -9.25 -2.73
C VAL A 37 1.27 -10.47 -2.96
N SER A 38 1.97 -10.48 -4.08
CA SER A 38 2.95 -11.51 -4.40
C SER A 38 4.22 -11.34 -3.54
N HIS A 39 5.11 -12.34 -3.59
CA HIS A 39 6.42 -12.22 -2.95
C HIS A 39 7.22 -11.09 -3.62
N PRO A 40 7.88 -10.21 -2.84
CA PRO A 40 8.60 -9.09 -3.42
C PRO A 40 9.81 -9.56 -4.24
N THR A 41 10.11 -8.83 -5.30
CA THR A 41 11.37 -8.91 -6.02
C THR A 41 12.36 -7.94 -5.38
N ILE A 42 13.57 -8.42 -5.10
CA ILE A 42 14.65 -7.59 -4.56
C ILE A 42 15.68 -7.37 -5.66
N LEU A 43 15.84 -6.12 -6.07
CA LEU A 43 16.81 -5.70 -7.08
C LEU A 43 18.02 -5.06 -6.40
N ASP A 44 19.20 -5.33 -6.92
CA ASP A 44 20.45 -4.73 -6.46
C ASP A 44 20.82 -3.55 -7.36
N GLU A 45 20.61 -2.33 -6.88
CA GLU A 45 20.89 -1.09 -7.63
C GLU A 45 21.80 -0.17 -6.80
N ASN A 46 22.93 0.27 -7.37
CA ASN A 46 23.85 1.23 -6.75
C ASN A 46 24.32 0.90 -5.31
N GLY A 47 24.42 -0.38 -4.97
CA GLY A 47 24.83 -0.83 -3.63
C GLY A 47 23.69 -0.86 -2.59
N PHE A 48 22.46 -0.60 -3.00
CA PHE A 48 21.25 -0.71 -2.20
C PHE A 48 20.32 -1.81 -2.73
N ALA A 49 19.38 -2.22 -1.89
CA ALA A 49 18.28 -3.09 -2.25
C ALA A 49 17.06 -2.24 -2.64
N ARG A 50 16.45 -2.54 -3.78
CA ARG A 50 15.16 -1.98 -4.18
C ARG A 50 14.10 -3.07 -4.08
N VAL A 51 13.02 -2.78 -3.38
CA VAL A 51 11.92 -3.72 -3.10
C VAL A 51 10.76 -3.41 -4.03
N GLU A 52 10.40 -4.36 -4.88
CA GLU A 52 9.27 -4.22 -5.80
C GLU A 52 8.23 -5.31 -5.57
N VAL A 53 6.95 -4.93 -5.57
CA VAL A 53 5.82 -5.85 -5.48
C VAL A 53 4.93 -5.62 -6.68
N LYS A 54 4.69 -6.66 -7.48
CA LYS A 54 4.01 -6.54 -8.78
C LYS A 54 2.66 -5.84 -8.71
N GLU A 55 1.89 -6.10 -7.66
CA GLU A 55 0.55 -5.54 -7.46
C GLU A 55 0.54 -4.11 -6.92
N LEU A 56 1.70 -3.57 -6.49
CA LEU A 56 1.82 -2.26 -5.86
C LEU A 56 2.56 -1.29 -6.77
N SER A 57 1.94 -0.13 -7.02
CA SER A 57 2.51 0.94 -7.84
C SER A 57 2.85 2.21 -7.05
N ASN A 58 2.40 2.29 -5.80
CA ASN A 58 2.70 3.40 -4.91
C ASN A 58 3.89 3.05 -4.01
N TYR A 59 4.64 4.08 -3.62
CA TYR A 59 5.81 3.94 -2.76
C TYR A 59 5.81 5.00 -1.66
N LEU A 60 6.23 4.61 -0.46
CA LEU A 60 6.66 5.53 0.58
C LEU A 60 8.04 6.05 0.19
N SER A 61 8.12 7.33 -0.15
CA SER A 61 9.33 7.94 -0.70
C SER A 61 9.67 9.26 -0.01
N GLU A 62 9.72 9.24 1.31
CA GLU A 62 10.18 10.39 2.08
C GLU A 62 11.68 10.63 1.88
N PRO A 63 12.13 11.88 1.62
CA PRO A 63 13.52 12.15 1.27
C PRO A 63 14.51 11.58 2.28
N SER A 64 15.59 10.96 1.78
CA SER A 64 16.65 10.30 2.57
C SER A 64 16.21 9.09 3.39
N ARG A 65 14.96 8.63 3.26
CA ARG A 65 14.42 7.47 3.98
C ARG A 65 14.18 6.29 3.03
N PRO A 66 14.09 5.04 3.52
CA PRO A 66 13.86 3.87 2.68
C PRO A 66 12.65 4.03 1.75
N ILE A 67 12.84 3.71 0.47
CA ILE A 67 11.73 3.57 -0.49
C ILE A 67 11.06 2.22 -0.26
N LEU A 68 9.78 2.24 0.13
CA LEU A 68 9.01 1.02 0.39
C LEU A 68 7.75 0.98 -0.49
N PRO A 69 7.42 -0.14 -1.14
CA PRO A 69 6.15 -0.28 -1.85
C PRO A 69 5.00 -0.19 -0.84
N MET A 70 3.94 0.52 -1.19
CA MET A 70 2.76 0.68 -0.34
C MET A 70 1.47 0.41 -1.12
N PHE A 71 0.44 -0.04 -0.43
CA PHE A 71 -0.91 -0.09 -0.97
C PHE A 71 -1.66 1.20 -0.61
N VAL A 72 -2.29 1.83 -1.60
CA VAL A 72 -3.14 3.02 -1.38
C VAL A 72 -4.52 2.76 -1.93
N LYS A 73 -5.54 2.98 -1.09
CA LYS A 73 -6.93 2.99 -1.52
C LYS A 73 -7.60 4.27 -1.07
N THR A 74 -8.19 4.99 -2.01
CA THR A 74 -9.08 6.11 -1.73
C THR A 74 -10.52 5.71 -2.04
N PHE A 75 -11.40 5.96 -1.07
CA PHE A 75 -12.84 5.88 -1.21
C PHE A 75 -13.40 7.29 -1.35
N ASN A 76 -14.35 7.46 -2.27
CA ASN A 76 -14.97 8.75 -2.57
C ASN A 76 -16.43 8.66 -2.12
N PHE A 77 -16.85 9.61 -1.29
CA PHE A 77 -18.21 9.68 -0.78
C PHE A 77 -18.82 11.06 -1.05
N PRO A 78 -20.15 11.14 -1.24
CA PRO A 78 -20.84 12.42 -1.31
C PRO A 78 -20.60 13.26 -0.05
N ILE A 79 -20.63 14.58 -0.21
CA ILE A 79 -20.58 15.50 0.94
C ILE A 79 -21.71 15.20 1.94
N GLY A 80 -21.41 15.29 3.23
CA GLY A 80 -22.34 14.94 4.31
C GLY A 80 -22.34 13.47 4.73
N THR A 81 -21.52 12.62 4.11
CA THR A 81 -21.29 11.24 4.58
C THR A 81 -20.51 11.26 5.89
N GLU A 82 -20.98 10.49 6.88
CA GLU A 82 -20.25 10.24 8.13
C GLU A 82 -19.54 8.89 8.08
N ILE A 83 -18.23 8.87 8.37
CA ILE A 83 -17.43 7.65 8.43
C ILE A 83 -17.48 7.09 9.85
N LEU A 84 -18.33 6.08 10.06
CA LEU A 84 -18.56 5.50 11.38
C LEU A 84 -17.38 4.65 11.87
N ASN A 85 -16.73 3.90 10.98
CA ASN A 85 -15.60 3.03 11.34
C ASN A 85 -14.71 2.74 10.12
N VAL A 86 -13.42 2.52 10.38
CA VAL A 86 -12.45 2.05 9.39
C VAL A 86 -11.58 0.98 10.02
N GLU A 87 -11.65 -0.24 9.51
CA GLU A 87 -10.86 -1.38 9.99
C GLU A 87 -9.84 -1.79 8.92
N VAL A 88 -8.58 -1.97 9.33
CA VAL A 88 -7.47 -2.35 8.44
C VAL A 88 -6.72 -3.52 9.06
N SER A 89 -6.70 -4.64 8.34
CA SER A 89 -6.17 -5.93 8.85
C SER A 89 -5.09 -6.50 7.92
N PRO A 90 -3.85 -5.96 7.98
CA PRO A 90 -2.72 -6.45 7.20
C PRO A 90 -2.11 -7.73 7.78
N SER A 91 -1.62 -8.60 6.90
CA SER A 91 -0.79 -9.76 7.25
C SER A 91 0.67 -9.50 6.88
N TYR A 92 1.59 -10.18 7.56
CA TYR A 92 3.04 -9.90 7.47
C TYR A 92 3.85 -11.15 7.19
N ARG A 93 4.99 -10.94 6.53
CA ARG A 93 6.08 -11.90 6.40
C ARG A 93 7.39 -11.15 6.53
N GLU A 94 8.32 -11.72 7.28
CA GLU A 94 9.68 -11.18 7.39
C GLU A 94 10.55 -11.65 6.23
N LEU A 95 11.37 -10.75 5.71
CA LEU A 95 12.42 -11.04 4.74
C LEU A 95 13.74 -10.49 5.26
N HIS A 96 14.80 -11.30 5.17
CA HIS A 96 16.15 -10.85 5.45
C HIS A 96 16.80 -10.31 4.18
N LEU A 97 17.27 -9.06 4.23
CA LEU A 97 17.99 -8.41 3.13
C LEU A 97 19.49 -8.37 3.45
N SER A 98 20.32 -8.58 2.42
CA SER A 98 21.77 -8.47 2.53
C SER A 98 22.28 -7.03 2.47
N LYS A 99 21.44 -6.09 2.01
CA LYS A 99 21.76 -4.67 1.85
C LYS A 99 20.66 -3.79 2.45
N LYS A 100 21.03 -2.54 2.75
CA LYS A 100 20.07 -1.50 3.12
C LYS A 100 19.16 -1.18 1.93
N ILE A 101 17.91 -0.86 2.22
CA ILE A 101 16.95 -0.43 1.19
C ILE A 101 17.40 0.92 0.61
N GLU A 102 17.09 1.18 -0.65
CA GLU A 102 17.43 2.43 -1.33
C GLU A 102 16.75 3.64 -0.67
N PRO A 103 17.47 4.75 -0.39
CA PRO A 103 16.87 5.98 0.13
C PRO A 103 16.20 6.80 -0.99
N ALA A 104 15.08 7.45 -0.67
CA ALA A 104 14.42 8.34 -1.61
C ALA A 104 15.27 9.57 -1.91
N PRO A 105 15.33 10.02 -3.18
CA PRO A 105 16.08 11.22 -3.55
C PRO A 105 15.48 12.47 -2.93
N GLN A 106 16.30 13.49 -2.77
CA GLN A 106 15.84 14.82 -2.39
C GLN A 106 15.06 15.46 -3.56
N PRO A 107 13.95 16.18 -3.28
CA PRO A 107 13.22 16.88 -4.32
C PRO A 107 14.11 17.96 -4.96
N VAL A 108 14.15 17.99 -6.29
CA VAL A 108 14.91 18.98 -7.06
C VAL A 108 13.96 19.98 -7.73
N PRO A 109 14.25 21.29 -7.70
CA PRO A 109 13.52 22.27 -8.49
C PRO A 109 13.63 21.96 -9.99
N LEU A 110 12.51 22.05 -10.72
CA LEU A 110 12.47 21.79 -12.18
C LEU A 110 13.44 22.67 -12.99
N ASN A 111 13.83 23.83 -12.47
CA ASN A 111 14.73 24.79 -13.12
C ASN A 111 16.22 24.57 -12.79
N MET A 112 16.58 23.60 -11.95
CA MET A 112 17.97 23.28 -11.60
C MET A 112 18.36 21.92 -12.20
N VAL A 113 18.98 21.94 -13.38
CA VAL A 113 19.39 20.74 -14.13
C VAL A 113 20.77 20.20 -13.67
N SER A 114 21.51 20.94 -12.84
CA SER A 114 22.95 20.69 -12.64
C SER A 114 23.36 20.17 -11.26
N ASP A 115 22.54 20.33 -10.22
CA ASP A 115 22.86 19.82 -8.87
C ASP A 115 21.99 18.61 -8.56
N VAL A 116 22.39 17.43 -9.06
CA VAL A 116 21.81 16.16 -8.60
C VAL A 116 22.18 16.01 -7.12
N PRO A 117 21.20 16.01 -6.19
CA PRO A 117 21.50 15.90 -4.76
C PRO A 117 22.26 14.61 -4.52
N LYS A 118 23.33 14.68 -3.73
CA LYS A 118 24.01 13.48 -3.26
C LYS A 118 23.02 12.60 -2.50
N ILE A 119 23.13 11.30 -2.70
CA ILE A 119 22.43 10.31 -1.87
C ILE A 119 22.77 10.60 -0.41
N SER A 120 21.73 10.78 0.41
CA SER A 120 21.84 11.00 1.83
C SER A 120 20.91 10.05 2.57
N LEU A 121 21.38 9.50 3.68
CA LEU A 121 20.63 8.58 4.51
C LEU A 121 20.23 9.31 5.79
N ASP A 122 18.95 9.27 6.12
CA ASP A 122 18.45 9.72 7.42
C ASP A 122 18.93 8.72 8.49
N SER A 123 19.96 9.09 9.27
CA SER A 123 20.55 8.22 10.29
C SER A 123 19.55 7.83 11.38
N SER A 124 18.57 8.70 11.66
CA SER A 124 17.50 8.39 12.64
C SER A 124 16.63 7.21 12.20
N VAL A 125 16.65 6.86 10.91
CA VAL A 125 15.94 5.71 10.34
C VAL A 125 16.91 4.55 10.07
N TYR A 126 18.01 4.80 9.35
CA TYR A 126 18.92 3.74 8.88
C TYR A 126 19.83 3.13 9.95
N GLU A 127 19.96 3.79 11.10
CA GLU A 127 20.71 3.30 12.25
C GLU A 127 19.80 2.88 13.41
N SER A 128 18.48 2.99 13.22
CA SER A 128 17.50 2.57 14.21
C SER A 128 17.27 1.05 14.17
N SER A 129 16.90 0.50 15.33
CA SER A 129 16.38 -0.87 15.46
C SER A 129 14.85 -0.94 15.34
N THR A 130 14.18 0.21 15.23
CA THR A 130 12.72 0.28 15.05
C THR A 130 12.33 0.08 13.59
N LEU A 131 11.16 -0.51 13.36
CA LEU A 131 10.59 -0.59 12.01
C LEU A 131 10.32 0.81 11.44
N TYR A 132 10.55 0.94 10.14
CA TYR A 132 10.19 2.11 9.35
C TYR A 132 9.21 1.70 8.23
N PRO A 133 8.09 2.43 8.05
CA PRO A 133 7.53 3.34 9.04
C PRO A 133 7.14 2.59 10.32
N SER A 134 7.06 3.30 11.45
CA SER A 134 6.68 2.69 12.72
C SER A 134 5.20 2.28 12.75
N GLN A 135 4.36 3.01 12.02
CA GLN A 135 2.96 2.69 11.81
C GLN A 135 2.80 1.73 10.63
N LYS A 136 1.87 0.79 10.78
CA LYS A 136 1.54 -0.23 9.77
C LYS A 136 0.66 0.30 8.64
N TYR A 137 -0.16 1.29 8.95
CA TYR A 137 -1.04 1.95 8.01
C TYR A 137 -1.36 3.36 8.51
N SER A 138 -1.85 4.21 7.61
CA SER A 138 -2.45 5.50 7.95
C SER A 138 -3.81 5.65 7.26
N ILE A 139 -4.70 6.37 7.93
CA ILE A 139 -6.02 6.72 7.41
C ILE A 139 -6.10 8.23 7.40
N LYS A 140 -6.53 8.80 6.28
CA LYS A 140 -6.72 10.23 6.13
C LYS A 140 -8.09 10.50 5.53
N GLU A 141 -8.91 11.21 6.28
CA GLU A 141 -10.13 11.83 5.75
C GLU A 141 -9.80 13.25 5.26
N SER A 142 -10.39 13.63 4.14
CA SER A 142 -10.26 14.98 3.59
C SER A 142 -11.46 15.31 2.71
N VAL A 143 -11.65 16.60 2.43
CA VAL A 143 -12.73 17.08 1.54
C VAL A 143 -12.10 17.83 0.37
N GLY A 144 -12.65 17.62 -0.82
CA GLY A 144 -12.20 18.31 -2.03
C GLY A 144 -13.24 18.25 -3.14
N LEU A 145 -12.78 18.41 -4.38
CA LEU A 145 -13.61 18.31 -5.57
C LEU A 145 -13.21 17.07 -6.38
N ASP A 146 -14.19 16.24 -6.74
CA ASP A 146 -14.05 15.18 -7.75
C ASP A 146 -15.00 15.50 -8.89
N LYS A 147 -14.46 15.69 -10.10
CA LYS A 147 -15.24 16.05 -11.31
C LYS A 147 -16.21 17.24 -11.12
N GLY A 148 -15.84 18.20 -10.26
CA GLY A 148 -16.64 19.40 -9.98
C GLY A 148 -17.58 19.28 -8.77
N GLU A 149 -17.74 18.08 -8.21
CA GLU A 149 -18.63 17.83 -7.07
C GLU A 149 -17.87 17.76 -5.75
N ARG A 150 -18.44 18.34 -4.68
CA ARG A 150 -17.88 18.27 -3.33
C ARG A 150 -17.89 16.82 -2.85
N THR A 151 -16.70 16.31 -2.54
CA THR A 151 -16.48 14.89 -2.26
C THR A 151 -15.65 14.74 -0.99
N VAL A 152 -16.05 13.80 -0.14
CA VAL A 152 -15.27 13.32 1.00
C VAL A 152 -14.37 12.19 0.51
N PHE A 153 -13.08 12.30 0.78
CA PHE A 153 -12.06 11.31 0.43
C PHE A 153 -11.54 10.64 1.70
N LEU A 154 -11.70 9.32 1.76
CA LEU A 154 -11.08 8.48 2.78
C LEU A 154 -9.94 7.70 2.14
N THR A 155 -8.71 8.08 2.44
CA THR A 155 -7.51 7.42 1.93
C THR A 155 -6.88 6.54 3.01
N VAL A 156 -6.78 5.25 2.71
CA VAL A 156 -6.03 4.27 3.50
C VAL A 156 -4.70 4.00 2.80
N ARG A 157 -3.59 4.11 3.53
CA ARG A 157 -2.25 3.72 3.09
C ARG A 157 -1.76 2.58 3.97
N CYS A 158 -1.42 1.44 3.38
CA CYS A 158 -0.78 0.33 4.08
C CYS A 158 0.67 0.26 3.65
N TYR A 159 1.57 0.25 4.64
CA TYR A 159 3.02 0.27 4.44
C TYR A 159 3.62 -1.14 4.53
#